data_AF-A0A328A4C6-F1
#
_entry.id   AF-A0A328A4C6-F1
#
_cell.length_a   1.000
_cell.length_b   1.000
_cell.length_c   1.000
_cell.angle_alpha   90.00
_cell.angle_beta   90.00
_cell.angle_gamma   90.00
#
_symmetry.space_group_name_H-M   'P 1'
#
loop_
_entity.id
_entity.type
_entity.pdbx_description
1 polymer ?
#
loop_
_entity_poly.entity_id
_entity_poly.type
_entity_poly.pdbx_seq_one_letter_code
_entity_poly.pdbx_strand_id
1 'polypeptide(L)'
;MGEAYNRFWNLTFEYDERDTRFQFWSSILIQFILLIAFTGIFVFLYTNRFLLSFVWLLLYLAGFTMIVWPVTSAVIRRVNDVGTNSFLFKRMKFLYSILVLVGAIIYLLRIFFNIQLLGMGHFNTYAMVVFLSYFIFLLWYCTLPSNFYKSNHELNNS
;
A
#
# COMPACT_ATOMS: atom_id res chain seq x y z
N MET A 1 -0.04 23.33 -2.59
CA MET A 1 -0.68 22.00 -2.44
C MET A 1 -1.36 21.53 -3.73
N GLY A 2 -2.13 22.38 -4.43
CA GLY A 2 -2.81 21.99 -5.68
C GLY A 2 -1.88 21.45 -6.79
N GLU A 3 -0.75 22.10 -7.04
CA GLU A 3 0.23 21.63 -8.05
C GLU A 3 0.86 20.28 -7.69
N ALA A 4 1.18 20.06 -6.41
CA ALA A 4 1.73 18.80 -5.92
C ALA A 4 0.71 17.65 -6.09
N TYR A 5 -0.57 17.92 -5.80
CA TYR A 5 -1.64 16.95 -5.97
C TYR A 5 -1.96 16.68 -7.45
N ASN A 6 -1.89 17.69 -8.31
CA ASN A 6 -2.05 17.51 -9.75
C ASN A 6 -0.90 16.66 -10.33
N ARG A 7 0.35 16.94 -9.95
CA ARG A 7 1.50 16.11 -10.29
C ARG A 7 1.34 14.67 -9.79
N PHE A 8 0.87 14.49 -8.56
CA PHE A 8 0.61 13.17 -7.99
C PHE A 8 -0.36 12.33 -8.86
N TRP A 9 -1.43 12.94 -9.36
CA TRP A 9 -2.37 12.28 -10.27
C TRP A 9 -1.79 12.02 -11.66
N ASN A 10 -1.07 12.99 -12.25
CA ASN A 10 -0.46 12.82 -13.56
C ASN A 10 0.57 11.68 -13.56
N LEU A 11 1.30 11.52 -12.46
CA LEU A 11 2.30 10.47 -12.30
C LEU A 11 1.70 9.13 -11.83
N THR A 12 0.38 8.95 -11.81
CA THR A 12 -0.26 7.71 -11.30
C THR A 12 0.28 6.44 -11.94
N PHE A 13 0.66 6.48 -13.21
CA PHE A 13 1.22 5.35 -13.96
C PHE A 13 2.73 5.45 -14.22
N GLU A 14 3.39 6.47 -13.66
CA GLU A 14 4.83 6.69 -13.79
C GLU A 14 5.53 6.30 -12.49
N TYR A 15 6.25 5.17 -12.54
CA TYR A 15 6.89 4.58 -11.36
C TYR A 15 8.37 4.94 -11.22
N ASP A 16 9.02 5.36 -12.30
CA ASP A 16 10.46 5.67 -12.33
C ASP A 16 10.80 7.07 -11.80
N GLU A 17 9.80 7.95 -11.80
CA GLU A 17 9.90 9.31 -11.26
C GLU A 17 10.17 9.32 -9.75
N ARG A 18 10.65 10.46 -9.25
CA ARG A 18 10.98 10.64 -7.83
C ARG A 18 10.10 11.71 -7.19
N ASP A 19 9.68 11.44 -5.97
CA ASP A 19 8.91 12.38 -5.16
C ASP A 19 9.66 12.75 -3.88
N THR A 20 9.75 14.06 -3.63
CA THR A 20 10.25 14.58 -2.36
C THR A 20 9.27 14.25 -1.22
N ARG A 21 9.76 14.30 0.03
CA ARG A 21 8.91 14.06 1.22
C ARG A 21 7.66 14.95 1.24
N PHE A 22 7.80 16.23 0.93
CA PHE A 22 6.68 17.16 0.93
C PHE A 22 5.63 16.80 -0.12
N GLN A 23 6.06 16.51 -1.36
CA GLN A 23 5.16 16.11 -2.45
C GLN A 23 4.42 14.81 -2.13
N PHE A 24 5.13 13.83 -1.54
CA PHE A 24 4.54 12.56 -1.10
C PHE A 24 3.51 12.77 0.02
N TRP A 25 3.92 13.32 1.17
CA TRP A 25 3.04 13.38 2.35
C TRP A 25 1.84 14.32 2.18
N SER A 26 2.01 15.44 1.49
CA SER A 26 0.88 16.34 1.21
C SER A 26 -0.17 15.68 0.33
N SER A 27 0.24 14.88 -0.67
CA SER A 27 -0.69 14.19 -1.56
C SER A 27 -1.32 12.96 -0.90
N ILE A 28 -0.55 12.21 -0.11
CA ILE A 28 -1.04 11.04 0.65
C ILE A 28 -2.08 11.46 1.68
N LEU A 29 -1.89 12.59 2.38
CA LEU A 29 -2.88 13.08 3.34
C LEU A 29 -4.22 13.40 2.67
N ILE A 30 -4.18 14.06 1.51
CA ILE A 30 -5.39 14.36 0.73
C ILE A 30 -6.06 13.06 0.29
N GLN A 31 -5.30 12.10 -0.23
CA GLN A 31 -5.85 10.79 -0.63
C GLN A 31 -6.42 10.00 0.54
N PHE A 32 -5.81 10.09 1.72
CA PHE A 32 -6.33 9.44 2.92
C PHE A 32 -7.69 10.04 3.34
N ILE A 33 -7.84 11.36 3.27
CA ILE A 33 -9.12 12.04 3.52
C ILE A 33 -10.17 11.58 2.49
N LEU A 34 -9.81 11.52 1.21
CA LEU A 34 -10.71 11.03 0.16
C LEU A 34 -11.12 9.57 0.37
N LEU A 35 -10.19 8.72 0.80
CA LEU A 35 -10.46 7.32 1.12
C LEU A 35 -11.45 7.20 2.28
N ILE A 36 -11.26 7.96 3.37
CA ILE A 36 -12.17 7.98 4.51
C ILE A 36 -13.56 8.48 4.09
N ALA A 37 -13.63 9.57 3.33
CA ALA A 37 -14.90 10.11 2.85
C ALA A 37 -15.63 9.10 1.94
N PHE A 38 -14.92 8.52 0.98
CA PHE A 38 -15.47 7.53 0.04
C PHE A 38 -15.98 6.29 0.77
N THR A 39 -15.17 5.72 1.67
CA THR A 39 -15.58 4.55 2.47
C THR A 39 -16.72 4.88 3.43
N GLY A 40 -16.71 6.06 4.06
CA GLY A 40 -17.79 6.52 4.94
C GLY A 40 -19.14 6.67 4.22
N ILE A 41 -19.14 7.29 3.03
CA ILE A 41 -20.34 7.38 2.18
C ILE A 41 -20.83 5.98 1.82
N PHE A 42 -19.93 5.09 1.41
CA PHE A 42 -20.30 3.73 1.06
C PHE A 42 -20.90 2.95 2.24
N VAL A 43 -20.29 3.03 3.43
CA VAL A 43 -20.80 2.39 4.65
C VAL A 43 -22.19 2.94 5.01
N PHE A 44 -22.39 4.26 4.92
CA PHE A 44 -23.70 4.86 5.15
C PHE A 44 -24.76 4.33 4.17
N LEU A 45 -24.45 4.28 2.87
CA LEU A 45 -25.36 3.75 1.86
C LEU A 45 -25.66 2.26 2.06
N TYR A 46 -24.64 1.47 2.39
CA TYR A 46 -24.76 0.04 2.69
C TYR A 46 -25.68 -0.21 3.90
N THR A 47 -25.46 0.50 5.01
CA THR A 47 -26.26 0.36 6.24
C THR A 47 -27.72 0.76 6.03
N ASN A 48 -27.97 1.79 5.23
CA ASN A 48 -29.33 2.22 4.88
C ASN A 48 -29.99 1.34 3.79
N ARG A 49 -29.36 0.22 3.42
CA ARG A 49 -29.84 -0.74 2.41
C ARG A 49 -30.19 -0.06 1.08
N PHE A 50 -29.52 1.05 0.73
CA PHE A 50 -29.63 1.62 -0.60
C PHE A 50 -29.11 0.59 -1.60
N LEU A 51 -30.04 -0.03 -2.33
CA LEU A 51 -29.85 -1.01 -3.42
C LEU A 51 -28.48 -1.71 -3.37
N LEU A 52 -28.39 -2.78 -2.60
CA LEU A 52 -27.22 -3.65 -2.52
C LEU A 52 -27.11 -4.50 -3.80
N SER A 53 -26.97 -3.83 -4.95
CA SER A 53 -26.86 -4.46 -6.25
C SER A 53 -25.39 -4.70 -6.61
N PHE A 54 -25.17 -5.70 -7.45
CA PHE A 54 -23.85 -5.97 -8.03
C PHE A 54 -23.22 -4.72 -8.68
N VAL A 55 -24.03 -3.82 -9.25
CA VAL A 55 -23.58 -2.55 -9.84
C VAL A 55 -22.94 -1.64 -8.78
N TRP A 56 -23.52 -1.53 -7.59
CA TRP A 56 -22.96 -0.72 -6.51
C TRP A 56 -21.65 -1.28 -5.97
N LEU A 57 -21.52 -2.60 -5.90
CA LEU A 57 -20.26 -3.25 -5.54
C LEU A 57 -19.17 -2.95 -6.58
N LEU A 58 -19.50 -3.01 -7.88
CA LEU A 58 -18.55 -2.66 -8.95
C LEU A 58 -18.12 -1.19 -8.89
N LEU A 59 -19.06 -0.26 -8.66
CA LEU A 59 -18.76 1.16 -8.49
C LEU A 59 -17.85 1.40 -7.29
N TYR A 60 -18.10 0.71 -6.18
CA TYR A 60 -17.23 0.77 -5.00
C TYR A 60 -15.82 0.28 -5.33
N LEU A 61 -15.69 -0.87 -5.97
CA LEU A 61 -14.38 -1.44 -6.34
C LEU A 61 -13.61 -0.53 -7.31
N ALA A 62 -14.30 0.03 -8.31
CA ALA A 62 -13.71 0.96 -9.26
C ALA A 62 -13.21 2.24 -8.57
N GLY A 63 -14.05 2.87 -7.75
CA GLY A 63 -13.67 4.06 -6.99
C GLY A 63 -12.56 3.80 -5.98
N PHE A 64 -12.60 2.66 -5.29
CA PHE A 64 -11.54 2.24 -4.38
C PHE A 64 -10.21 2.07 -5.12
N THR A 65 -10.23 1.44 -6.29
CA THR A 65 -9.03 1.27 -7.13
C THR A 65 -8.48 2.61 -7.58
N MET A 66 -9.34 3.55 -7.99
CA MET A 66 -8.94 4.90 -8.38
C MET A 66 -8.27 5.68 -7.25
N ILE A 67 -8.63 5.43 -5.99
CA ILE A 67 -8.03 6.09 -4.83
C ILE A 67 -6.71 5.40 -4.42
N VAL A 68 -6.66 4.07 -4.47
CA VAL A 68 -5.50 3.28 -4.00
C VAL A 68 -4.35 3.25 -5.02
N TRP A 69 -4.65 3.28 -6.32
CA TRP A 69 -3.62 3.17 -7.34
C TRP A 69 -2.60 4.32 -7.32
N PRO A 70 -3.03 5.60 -7.25
CA PRO A 70 -2.10 6.73 -7.12
C PRO A 70 -1.25 6.66 -5.85
N VAL A 71 -1.83 6.18 -4.74
CA VAL A 71 -1.11 5.99 -3.47
C VAL A 71 0.01 4.98 -3.64
N THR A 72 -0.29 3.83 -4.26
CA THR A 72 0.70 2.77 -4.51
C THR A 72 1.84 3.28 -5.39
N SER A 73 1.51 4.01 -6.46
CA SER A 73 2.47 4.62 -7.37
C SER A 73 3.40 5.62 -6.66
N ALA A 74 2.84 6.52 -5.84
CA ALA A 74 3.62 7.48 -5.08
C ALA A 74 4.54 6.83 -4.03
N VAL A 75 4.10 5.73 -3.39
CA VAL A 75 4.94 4.94 -2.49
C VAL A 75 6.14 4.38 -3.25
N ILE A 76 5.93 3.82 -4.45
CA ILE A 76 7.02 3.27 -5.27
C ILE A 76 8.03 4.37 -5.64
N ARG A 77 7.55 5.52 -6.14
CA ARG A 77 8.41 6.67 -6.47
C ARG A 77 9.20 7.18 -5.26
N ARG A 78 8.57 7.23 -4.09
CA ARG A 78 9.24 7.66 -2.86
C ARG A 78 10.28 6.64 -2.39
N VAL A 79 9.97 5.35 -2.48
CA VAL A 79 10.92 4.27 -2.18
C VAL A 79 12.12 4.33 -3.15
N ASN A 80 11.89 4.61 -4.43
CA ASN A 80 12.94 4.83 -5.43
C ASN A 80 13.84 6.01 -5.06
N ASP A 81 13.25 7.12 -4.59
CA ASP A 81 14.00 8.30 -4.14
C ASP A 81 14.82 8.07 -2.85
N VAL A 82 14.31 7.27 -1.91
CA VAL A 82 15.03 6.90 -0.67
C VAL A 82 16.15 5.89 -0.96
N GLY A 83 15.89 4.95 -1.86
CA GLY A 83 16.84 3.96 -2.35
C GLY A 83 16.33 2.52 -2.22
N THR A 84 15.92 1.91 -3.32
CA THR A 84 15.48 0.50 -3.39
C THR A 84 16.59 -0.52 -3.17
N ASN A 85 17.85 -0.11 -3.38
CA ASN A 85 19.00 -1.00 -3.26
C ASN A 85 19.50 -1.22 -1.84
N SER A 86 18.90 -0.54 -0.85
CA SER A 86 19.31 -0.67 0.55
C SER A 86 19.12 -2.10 1.05
N PHE A 87 20.05 -2.53 1.91
CA PHE A 87 19.99 -3.84 2.54
C PHE A 87 18.72 -4.03 3.37
N LEU A 88 18.29 -2.98 4.08
CA LEU A 88 17.08 -2.98 4.88
C LEU A 88 15.84 -3.24 4.02
N PHE A 89 15.67 -2.49 2.93
CA PHE A 89 14.51 -2.64 2.05
C PHE A 89 14.46 -4.02 1.39
N LYS A 90 15.62 -4.52 0.91
CA LYS A 90 15.73 -5.87 0.34
C LYS A 90 15.37 -6.96 1.34
N ARG A 91 15.88 -6.87 2.58
CA ARG A 91 15.56 -7.84 3.64
C ARG A 91 14.09 -7.83 4.02
N MET A 92 13.51 -6.65 4.21
CA MET A 92 12.10 -6.53 4.54
C MET A 92 11.23 -7.05 3.41
N LYS A 93 11.48 -6.65 2.16
CA LYS A 93 10.77 -7.18 0.98
C LYS A 93 10.82 -8.72 0.93
N PHE A 94 11.99 -9.30 1.17
CA PHE A 94 12.16 -10.77 1.20
C PHE A 94 11.35 -11.43 2.33
N LEU A 95 11.42 -10.88 3.56
CA LEU A 95 10.64 -11.36 4.70
C LEU A 95 9.14 -11.35 4.40
N TYR A 96 8.62 -10.24 3.86
CA TYR A 96 7.20 -10.13 3.53
C TYR A 96 6.79 -11.08 2.40
N SER A 97 7.63 -11.31 1.40
CA SER A 97 7.38 -12.33 0.37
C SER A 97 7.22 -13.73 0.97
N ILE A 98 8.04 -14.09 1.97
CA ILE A 98 7.91 -15.38 2.67
C ILE A 98 6.58 -15.45 3.42
N LEU A 99 6.22 -14.40 4.17
CA LEU A 99 4.95 -14.37 4.91
C LEU A 99 3.74 -14.51 3.97
N VAL A 100 3.74 -13.79 2.85
CA VAL A 100 2.68 -13.93 1.83
C VAL A 100 2.65 -15.34 1.26
N LEU A 101 3.80 -15.95 0.98
CA LEU A 101 3.89 -17.33 0.49
C LEU A 101 3.33 -18.33 1.51
N VAL A 102 3.65 -18.18 2.79
CA VAL A 102 3.10 -19.02 3.87
C VAL A 102 1.57 -18.89 3.93
N GLY A 103 1.05 -17.67 3.86
CA GLY A 103 -0.39 -17.42 3.78
C GLY A 103 -1.04 -18.10 2.57
N ALA A 104 -0.42 -17.98 1.39
CA ALA A 104 -0.90 -18.63 0.17
C ALA A 104 -0.92 -20.15 0.29
N ILE A 105 0.13 -20.76 0.86
CA ILE A 105 0.20 -22.21 1.10
C ILE A 105 -0.91 -22.66 2.05
N ILE A 106 -1.13 -21.96 3.17
CA ILE A 106 -2.20 -22.28 4.12
C ILE A 106 -3.57 -22.23 3.42
N TYR A 107 -3.80 -21.21 2.58
CA TYR A 107 -5.03 -21.07 1.82
C TYR A 107 -5.23 -22.20 0.79
N LEU A 108 -4.19 -22.54 0.04
CA LEU A 108 -4.22 -23.63 -0.94
C LEU A 108 -4.45 -25.00 -0.27
N LEU A 109 -3.78 -25.27 0.86
CA LEU A 109 -3.97 -26.50 1.63
C LEU A 109 -5.42 -26.67 2.08
N ARG A 110 -6.07 -25.57 2.46
CA ARG A 110 -7.47 -25.57 2.81
C ARG A 110 -8.38 -25.87 1.62
N ILE A 111 -8.14 -25.26 0.46
CA ILE A 111 -8.99 -25.46 -0.73
C ILE A 111 -8.83 -26.85 -1.32
N PHE A 112 -7.59 -27.30 -1.50
CA PHE A 112 -7.30 -28.51 -2.28
C PHE A 112 -7.26 -29.79 -1.43
N PHE A 113 -6.89 -29.69 -0.15
CA PHE A 113 -6.71 -30.85 0.72
C PHE A 113 -7.66 -30.85 1.92
N ASN A 114 -8.52 -29.83 2.06
CA ASN A 114 -9.39 -29.63 3.23
C ASN A 114 -8.62 -29.63 4.57
N ILE A 115 -7.31 -29.34 4.54
CA ILE A 115 -6.47 -29.28 5.72
C ILE A 115 -6.63 -27.91 6.37
N GLN A 116 -7.16 -27.87 7.59
CA GLN A 116 -7.37 -26.63 8.33
C GLN A 116 -6.23 -26.40 9.33
N LEU A 117 -5.15 -25.79 8.85
CA LEU A 117 -4.05 -25.34 9.71
C LEU A 117 -4.44 -24.16 10.61
N LEU A 118 -5.32 -23.28 10.12
CA LEU A 118 -5.86 -22.13 10.83
C LEU A 118 -7.35 -22.00 10.55
N GLY A 119 -8.13 -21.66 11.59
CA GLY A 119 -9.52 -21.25 11.40
C GLY A 119 -9.61 -19.98 10.53
N MET A 120 -10.72 -19.81 9.80
CA MET A 120 -10.90 -18.67 8.87
C MET A 120 -10.66 -17.31 9.55
N GLY A 121 -11.14 -17.13 10.79
CA GLY A 121 -10.89 -15.91 11.56
C GLY A 121 -9.41 -15.65 11.82
N HIS A 122 -8.67 -16.68 12.27
CA HIS A 122 -7.23 -16.59 12.52
C HIS A 122 -6.44 -16.32 11.24
N PHE A 123 -6.83 -16.96 10.13
CA PHE A 123 -6.22 -16.72 8.82
C PHE A 123 -6.44 -15.27 8.35
N ASN A 124 -7.66 -14.74 8.49
CA ASN A 124 -7.96 -13.35 8.14
C ASN A 124 -7.15 -12.38 9.01
N THR A 125 -7.06 -12.63 10.32
CA THR A 125 -6.21 -11.82 11.22
C THR A 125 -4.75 -11.88 10.81
N TYR A 126 -4.23 -13.07 10.49
CA TYR A 126 -2.86 -13.24 10.01
C TYR A 126 -2.60 -12.41 8.73
N ALA A 127 -3.47 -12.56 7.72
CA ALA A 127 -3.33 -11.82 6.46
C ALA A 127 -3.38 -10.31 6.67
N MET A 128 -4.29 -9.84 7.54
CA MET A 128 -4.42 -8.44 7.89
C MET A 128 -3.19 -7.89 8.63
N VAL A 129 -2.62 -8.64 9.57
CA VAL A 129 -1.38 -8.26 10.28
C VAL A 129 -0.19 -8.19 9.32
N VAL A 130 -0.03 -9.17 8.44
CA VAL A 130 1.05 -9.18 7.44
C VAL A 130 0.92 -7.97 6.49
N PHE A 131 -0.29 -7.68 6.02
CA PHE A 131 -0.53 -6.54 5.13
C PHE A 131 -0.30 -5.20 5.82
N LEU A 132 -0.87 -5.01 7.03
CA LEU A 132 -0.74 -3.76 7.78
C LEU A 132 0.70 -3.49 8.20
N SER A 133 1.43 -4.51 8.67
CA SER A 133 2.84 -4.35 9.05
C SER A 133 3.70 -3.95 7.85
N TYR A 134 3.46 -4.53 6.67
CA TYR A 134 4.16 -4.13 5.45
C TYR A 134 3.84 -2.69 5.05
N PHE A 135 2.56 -2.32 5.11
CA PHE A 135 2.13 -0.96 4.80
C PHE A 135 2.75 0.08 5.75
N ILE A 136 2.77 -0.21 7.06
CA ILE A 136 3.42 0.63 8.06
C ILE A 136 4.92 0.76 7.79
N PHE A 137 5.59 -0.35 7.44
CA PHE A 137 6.99 -0.33 7.05
C PHE A 137 7.23 0.59 5.83
N LEU A 138 6.41 0.49 4.79
CA LEU A 138 6.53 1.34 3.60
C LEU A 138 6.30 2.81 3.91
N LEU A 139 5.28 3.13 4.73
CA LEU A 139 5.04 4.51 5.18
C LEU A 139 6.21 5.05 5.99
N TRP A 140 6.75 4.27 6.93
CA TRP A 140 7.94 4.63 7.67
C TRP A 140 9.14 4.84 6.73
N TYR A 141 9.36 3.95 5.77
CA TYR A 141 10.45 4.07 4.79
C TYR A 141 10.35 5.37 3.99
N CYS A 142 9.13 5.79 3.66
CA CYS A 142 8.84 7.04 2.96
C CYS A 142 9.15 8.32 3.77
N THR A 143 9.30 8.21 5.10
CA THR A 143 9.72 9.34 5.96
C THR A 143 11.22 9.65 5.88
N LEU A 144 12.03 8.67 5.47
CA LEU A 144 13.48 8.80 5.40
C LEU A 144 13.89 9.89 4.39
N PRO A 145 15.06 10.54 4.56
CA PRO A 145 15.57 11.51 3.59
C PRO A 145 15.76 10.94 2.18
N SER A 146 15.71 11.81 1.18
CA SER A 146 16.08 11.46 -0.21
C SER A 146 17.53 10.99 -0.26
N ASN A 147 17.81 9.93 -1.05
CA ASN A 147 19.13 9.32 -1.18
C ASN A 147 19.79 8.87 0.14
N PHE A 148 19.01 8.64 1.21
CA PHE A 148 19.54 8.29 2.54
C PHE A 148 20.54 7.11 2.51
N TYR A 149 20.26 6.10 1.68
CA TYR A 149 21.14 4.93 1.54
C TYR A 149 22.21 5.06 0.45
N LYS A 150 22.16 6.11 -0.37
CA LYS A 150 23.22 6.43 -1.34
C LYS A 150 24.31 7.29 -0.68
N SER A 151 23.94 8.30 0.13
CA SER A 151 24.90 9.15 0.84
C SER A 151 25.70 8.41 1.90
N ASN A 152 25.09 7.44 2.61
CA ASN A 152 25.79 6.65 3.63
C ASN A 152 26.81 5.66 3.04
N HIS A 153 26.69 5.30 1.77
CA HIS A 153 27.65 4.43 1.08
C HIS A 153 28.88 5.22 0.58
N GLU A 154 28.71 6.50 0.28
CA GLU A 154 29.81 7.41 -0.09
C GLU A 154 30.57 7.89 1.17
N LEU A 155 29.87 8.18 2.27
CA LEU A 155 30.48 8.60 3.55
C LEU A 155 31.27 7.50 4.28
N ASN A 156 30.93 6.22 4.10
CA ASN A 156 31.68 5.10 4.70
C ASN A 156 32.86 4.62 3.83
N ASN A 157 33.00 5.16 2.61
CA ASN A 157 34.06 4.82 1.66
C ASN A 157 35.02 5.99 1.41
N SER A 158 34.90 7.09 2.15
CA SER A 158 35.83 8.24 2.20
C SER A 158 36.61 8.24 3.50
#